data_AF-A0A1I1S048-F1
#
_entry.id   AF-A0A1I1S048-F1
#
_cell.length_a   1.000
_cell.length_b   1.000
_cell.length_c   1.000
_cell.angle_alpha   90.00
_cell.angle_beta   90.00
_cell.angle_gamma   90.00
#
_symmetry.space_group_name_H-M   'P 1'
#
loop_
_entity.id
_entity.type
_entity.pdbx_description
1 polymer ?
#
loop_
_entity_poly.entity_id
_entity_poly.type
_entity_poly.pdbx_seq_one_letter_code
_entity_poly.pdbx_strand_id
1 'polypeptide(L)' 'MDLGPFLFFGGEPGLPLPPLDAFKIAKHTKGDKNGVKKERPNLRIVQKSQFRAITDISMLYRALFGGAVVINS' A
#
# COMPACT_ATOMS: atom_id res chain seq x y z
N MET A 1 14.83 17.80 -12.57
CA MET A 1 13.50 17.33 -12.18
C MET A 1 13.73 16.39 -11.02
N ASP A 2 13.35 16.80 -9.82
CA ASP A 2 13.59 15.98 -8.63
C ASP A 2 12.49 14.92 -8.55
N LEU A 3 12.89 13.66 -8.46
CA LEU A 3 11.97 12.53 -8.43
C LEU A 3 11.62 12.22 -6.96
N GLY A 4 10.48 12.73 -6.50
CA GLY A 4 9.97 12.52 -5.14
C GLY A 4 9.14 13.70 -4.64
N PRO A 5 8.58 13.61 -3.42
CA PRO A 5 8.63 12.46 -2.52
C PRO A 5 7.64 11.34 -2.89
N PHE A 6 7.95 10.11 -2.51
CA PHE A 6 7.10 8.93 -2.67
C PHE A 6 6.36 8.59 -1.37
N LEU A 7 5.17 8.01 -1.50
CA LEU A 7 4.43 7.41 -0.38
C LEU A 7 4.56 5.90 -0.47
N PHE A 8 5.22 5.29 0.52
CA PHE A 8 5.49 3.86 0.55
C PHE A 8 4.63 3.16 1.60
N PHE A 9 3.88 2.14 1.17
CA PHE A 9 3.13 1.23 2.03
C PHE A 9 3.62 -0.19 1.76
N GLY A 10 4.52 -0.68 2.59
CA GLY A 10 5.16 -1.98 2.45
C GLY A 10 5.90 -2.35 3.73
N GLY A 11 6.18 -3.64 3.89
CA GLY A 11 7.00 -4.17 4.98
C GLY A 11 8.48 -4.19 4.60
N GLU A 12 9.22 -5.11 5.21
CA GLU A 12 10.62 -5.35 4.83
C GLU A 12 10.73 -5.97 3.43
N PRO A 13 11.82 -5.71 2.69
CA PRO A 13 12.08 -6.34 1.40
C PRO A 13 11.98 -7.86 1.45
N GLY A 14 11.23 -8.44 0.51
CA GLY A 14 10.99 -9.89 0.43
C GLY A 14 9.96 -10.43 1.43
N LEU A 15 9.45 -9.61 2.36
CA LEU A 15 8.33 -9.99 3.22
C LEU A 15 6.97 -9.57 2.61
N PRO A 16 5.87 -10.22 3.03
CA PRO A 16 4.53 -9.81 2.63
C PRO A 16 4.24 -8.34 2.98
N LEU A 17 3.29 -7.75 2.26
CA LEU A 17 2.75 -6.44 2.62
C LEU A 17 2.10 -6.48 4.01
N PRO A 18 2.07 -5.34 4.74
CA PRO A 18 1.34 -5.26 5.99
C PRO A 18 -0.13 -5.68 5.79
N PRO A 19 -0.73 -6.38 6.77
CA PRO A 19 -2.10 -6.87 6.65
C PRO A 19 -3.08 -5.73 6.43
N LEU A 20 -4.06 -5.96 5.55
CA LEU A 20 -5.04 -4.93 5.17
C LEU A 20 -6.39 -5.08 5.88
N ASP A 21 -6.53 -6.10 6.73
CA ASP A 21 -7.81 -6.50 7.32
C ASP A 21 -8.35 -5.47 8.32
N ALA A 22 -7.46 -4.70 8.93
CA ALA A 22 -7.82 -3.60 9.82
C ALA A 22 -8.38 -2.37 9.09
N PHE A 23 -8.21 -2.26 7.76
CA PHE A 23 -8.69 -1.13 6.99
C PHE A 23 -10.16 -1.28 6.58
N LYS A 24 -10.84 -0.14 6.43
CA LYS A 24 -12.24 -0.11 5.98
C LYS A 24 -12.35 -0.65 4.55
N ILE A 25 -13.39 -1.42 4.28
CA ILE A 25 -13.74 -1.88 2.93
C ILE A 25 -14.22 -0.68 2.11
N ALA A 26 -13.69 -0.52 0.90
CA ALA A 26 -14.13 0.56 0.01
C ALA A 26 -15.53 0.30 -0.53
N LYS A 27 -16.29 1.37 -0.80
CA LYS A 27 -17.62 1.28 -1.43
C LYS A 27 -17.57 1.75 -2.88
N HIS A 28 -18.47 1.25 -3.72
CA HIS A 28 -18.65 1.79 -5.06
C HIS A 28 -19.00 3.28 -5.00
N THR A 29 -18.38 4.09 -5.85
CA THR A 29 -18.66 5.54 -5.96
C THR A 29 -20.08 5.81 -6.47
N LYS A 30 -20.53 5.02 -7.45
CA LYS A 30 -21.90 5.02 -7.97
C LYS A 30 -22.75 3.97 -7.25
N GLY A 31 -24.00 4.33 -6.92
CA GLY A 31 -24.98 3.37 -6.43
C GLY A 31 -25.45 2.42 -7.54
N ASP A 32 -26.00 1.28 -7.16
CA ASP A 32 -26.69 0.40 -8.11
C ASP A 32 -28.03 1.00 -8.58
N LYS A 33 -28.84 0.20 -9.29
CA LYS A 33 -30.16 0.63 -9.78
C LYS A 33 -31.12 1.13 -8.69
N ASN A 34 -30.88 0.78 -7.43
CA ASN A 34 -31.66 1.21 -6.28
C ASN A 34 -30.95 2.34 -5.49
N GLY A 35 -29.83 2.86 -6.00
CA GLY A 35 -29.02 3.88 -5.34
C GLY A 35 -28.08 3.35 -4.25
N VAL A 36 -27.99 2.03 -4.04
CA VAL A 36 -27.19 1.46 -2.96
C VAL A 36 -25.72 1.35 -3.37
N LYS A 37 -24.83 1.96 -2.58
CA LYS A 37 -23.37 1.85 -2.76
C LYS A 37 -22.85 0.62 -2.03
N LYS A 38 -22.74 -0.49 -2.76
CA LYS A 38 -22.22 -1.76 -2.22
C LYS A 38 -20.74 -1.67 -1.91
N GLU A 39 -20.30 -2.52 -0.99
CA GLU A 39 -18.88 -2.72 -0.67
C GLU A 39 -18.15 -3.45 -1.80
N ARG A 40 -16.86 -3.15 -1.94
CA ARG A 40 -15.91 -3.87 -2.79
C ARG A 40 -15.05 -4.72 -1.87
N PRO A 41 -15.41 -5.98 -1.60
CA PRO A 41 -14.78 -6.77 -0.53
C PRO A 41 -13.26 -6.93 -0.69
N ASN A 42 -12.75 -6.83 -1.92
CA ASN A 42 -11.32 -6.93 -2.23
C ASN A 42 -10.60 -5.57 -2.30
N LEU A 43 -11.26 -4.47 -1.93
CA LEU A 43 -10.68 -3.13 -1.94
C LEU A 43 -10.74 -2.50 -0.54
N ARG A 44 -9.63 -1.91 -0.11
CA ARG A 44 -9.46 -1.31 1.21
C ARG A 44 -9.11 0.17 1.09
N ILE A 45 -9.57 0.97 2.06
CA ILE A 45 -9.26 2.39 2.17
C ILE A 45 -8.07 2.53 3.13
N VAL A 46 -6.88 2.75 2.59
CA VAL A 46 -5.66 3.01 3.36
C VAL A 46 -5.47 4.51 3.51
N GLN A 47 -5.36 4.99 4.76
CA GLN A 47 -5.17 6.42 5.04
C GLN A 47 -3.76 6.86 4.69
N LYS A 48 -3.58 8.12 4.25
CA LYS A 48 -2.26 8.68 3.90
C LYS A 48 -1.25 8.56 5.05
N SER A 49 -1.70 8.64 6.31
CA SER A 49 -0.85 8.48 7.51
C SER A 49 -0.23 7.10 7.66
N GLN A 50 -0.73 6.09 6.95
CA GLN A 50 -0.17 4.74 6.95
C GLN A 50 1.02 4.60 6.01
N PHE A 51 1.25 5.59 5.14
CA PHE A 51 2.36 5.59 4.21
C PHE A 51 3.55 6.28 4.84
N ARG A 52 4.72 5.65 4.72
CA ARG A 52 6.00 6.30 5.01
C ARG A 52 6.39 7.17 3.83
N ALA A 53 6.71 8.44 4.08
CA ALA A 53 7.27 9.31 3.07
C ALA A 53 8.73 8.92 2.80
N ILE A 54 9.08 8.76 1.52
CA ILE A 54 10.45 8.49 1.05
C ILE A 54 10.85 9.65 0.13
N THR A 55 11.93 10.34 0.50
CA THR A 55 12.30 11.63 -0.11
C THR A 55 13.03 11.51 -1.44
N ASP A 56 13.72 10.39 -1.66
CA ASP A 56 14.56 10.19 -2.84
C ASP A 56 14.48 8.74 -3.36
N ILE A 57 14.92 8.58 -4.61
CA ILE A 57 14.86 7.32 -5.34
C ILE A 57 15.78 6.24 -4.75
N SER A 58 16.91 6.60 -4.14
CA SER A 58 17.85 5.65 -3.56
C SER A 58 17.28 5.01 -2.30
N MET A 59 16.58 5.78 -1.46
CA MET A 59 15.83 5.26 -0.32
C MET A 59 14.67 4.37 -0.76
N LEU A 60 13.96 4.72 -1.84
CA LEU A 60 12.88 3.88 -2.36
C LEU A 60 13.42 2.55 -2.87
N TYR A 61 14.53 2.56 -3.60
CA TYR A 61 15.20 1.35 -4.06
C TYR A 61 15.55 0.41 -2.90
N ARG A 62 16.12 0.94 -1.82
CA ARG A 62 16.41 0.15 -0.61
C ARG A 62 15.15 -0.37 0.07
N ALA A 63 14.07 0.42 0.12
CA ALA A 63 12.81 -0.03 0.71
C ALA A 63 12.12 -1.16 -0.09
N LEU A 64 12.39 -1.24 -1.40
CA LEU A 64 11.85 -2.29 -2.26
C LEU A 64 12.73 -3.54 -2.31
N PHE A 65 14.05 -3.36 -2.34
CA PHE A 65 15.01 -4.42 -2.69
C PHE A 65 16.24 -4.51 -1.78
N GLY A 66 16.33 -3.64 -0.76
CA GLY A 66 17.50 -3.55 0.09
C GLY A 66 17.55 -4.68 1.12
N GLY A 67 18.48 -5.62 0.94
CA GLY A 67 18.66 -6.73 1.86
C GLY A 67 17.60 -7.81 1.69
N ALA A 68 17.79 -8.66 0.67
CA ALA A 68 17.06 -9.91 0.63
C ALA A 68 17.51 -10.78 1.81
N VAL A 69 16.55 -11.20 2.64
CA VAL A 69 16.72 -12.34 3.53
C VAL A 69 17.24 -13.50 2.68
N VAL A 70 18.45 -13.95 2.97
CA VAL A 70 19.00 -15.20 2.43
C VAL A 70 18.18 -16.32 3.07
N ILE A 71 17.15 -16.79 2.39
CA ILE A 71 16.50 -18.04 2.78
C ILE A 71 17.46 -19.17 2.41
N ASN A 72 18.27 -19.61 3.38
CA ASN A 72 19.05 -20.83 3.22
C ASN A 72 18.06 -22.00 3.17
N SER A 73 18.08 -22.72 2.04
CA SER A 73 17.37 -23.99 1.82
C SER A 73 17.99 -25.15 2.60
#